data_AF-A0A1H0TFG3-F1
#
_entry.id   AF-A0A1H0TFG3-F1
#
_cell.length_a   1.000
_cell.length_b   1.000
_cell.length_c   1.000
_cell.angle_alpha   90.00
_cell.angle_beta   90.00
_cell.angle_gamma   90.00
#
_symmetry.space_group_name_H-M   'P 1'
#
loop_
_entity.id
_entity.type
_entity.pdbx_description
1 polymer ?
#
loop_
_entity_poly.entity_id
_entity_poly.type
_entity_poly.pdbx_seq_one_letter_code
_entity_poly.pdbx_strand_id
1 'polypeptide(L)' 'MANSDRPTIIEKYANRRLYNTGTFTFVTLDELAAMVKRGKTFLVYDAKTGADITQSVLAHIIFEQENSHGAR' A
#
# COMPACT_ATOMS: atom_id res chain seq x y z
N MET A 1 -19.35 6.10 -18.52
CA MET A 1 -18.98 7.15 -17.54
C MET A 1 -17.62 6.81 -16.96
N ALA A 2 -16.73 7.80 -16.85
CA ALA A 2 -15.32 7.63 -16.47
C ALA A 2 -15.18 6.92 -15.12
N ASN A 3 -14.54 5.75 -15.11
CA ASN A 3 -14.12 5.13 -13.85
C ASN A 3 -13.07 6.07 -13.26
N SER A 4 -13.53 6.93 -12.37
CA SER A 4 -12.71 7.84 -11.60
C SER A 4 -12.01 7.00 -10.54
N ASP A 5 -11.14 6.08 -10.96
CA ASP A 5 -10.31 5.24 -10.11
C ASP A 5 -9.24 6.16 -9.50
N ARG A 6 -9.68 7.00 -8.57
CA ARG A 6 -8.79 7.84 -7.81
C ARG A 6 -7.91 6.89 -7.01
N PRO A 7 -6.58 7.05 -7.07
CA PRO A 7 -5.70 6.18 -6.32
C PRO A 7 -6.06 6.27 -4.84
N THR A 8 -6.13 5.12 -4.19
CA THR A 8 -6.37 5.08 -2.74
C THR A 8 -5.18 5.70 -2.03
N ILE A 9 -5.41 6.66 -1.14
CA ILE A 9 -4.33 7.28 -0.37
C ILE A 9 -4.14 6.52 0.94
N ILE A 10 -2.90 6.13 1.18
CA ILE A 10 -2.47 5.38 2.35
C ILE A 10 -1.44 6.21 3.11
N GLU A 11 -1.66 6.43 4.39
CA GLU A 11 -0.70 7.08 5.27
C GLU A 11 0.05 6.02 6.08
N LYS A 12 1.37 6.00 5.95
CA LYS A 12 2.25 5.12 6.70
C LYS A 12 2.75 5.82 7.95
N TYR A 13 2.47 5.21 9.10
CA TYR A 13 2.98 5.63 10.39
C TYR A 13 4.25 4.81 10.74
N ALA A 14 5.10 5.37 11.62
CA ALA A 14 6.40 4.78 11.97
C ALA A 14 6.29 3.36 12.58
N ASN A 15 5.16 3.02 13.19
CA ASN A 15 4.86 1.73 13.83
C ASN A 15 4.38 0.63 12.85
N ARG A 16 4.79 0.70 11.57
CA ARG A 16 4.34 -0.18 10.47
C ARG A 16 2.83 -0.13 10.18
N ARG A 17 2.06 0.74 10.84
CA ARG A 17 0.63 0.88 10.56
C ARG A 17 0.42 1.66 9.27
N LEU A 18 -0.39 1.10 8.39
CA LEU A 18 -0.84 1.74 7.17
C LEU A 18 -2.31 2.09 7.35
N TYR A 19 -2.65 3.35 7.12
CA TYR A 19 -3.98 3.87 7.31
C TYR A 19 -4.55 4.29 5.97
N ASN A 20 -5.69 3.74 5.60
CA ASN A 20 -6.37 4.10 4.36
C ASN A 20 -7.27 5.30 4.62
N THR A 21 -7.00 6.42 3.95
CA THR A 21 -7.78 7.65 4.12
C THR A 21 -9.12 7.62 3.38
N GLY A 22 -9.30 6.67 2.45
CA GLY A 22 -10.56 6.46 1.74
C GLY A 22 -11.57 5.63 2.55
N THR A 23 -11.10 4.63 3.29
CA THR A 23 -11.95 3.75 4.10
C THR A 23 -11.88 4.04 5.60
N PHE A 24 -10.94 4.89 6.03
CA PHE A 24 -10.65 5.17 7.44
C PHE A 24 -10.29 3.91 8.24
N THR A 25 -9.75 2.89 7.57
CA THR A 25 -9.38 1.61 8.18
C THR A 25 -7.88 1.38 8.14
N PHE A 26 -7.40 0.57 9.07
CA PHE A 26 -6.06 0.02 8.98
C PHE A 26 -6.01 -1.01 7.87
N VAL A 27 -4.92 -0.97 7.10
CA VAL A 27 -4.63 -1.95 6.05
C VAL A 27 -3.27 -2.59 6.31
N THR A 28 -3.10 -3.82 5.85
CA THR A 28 -1.84 -4.54 5.92
C THR A 28 -1.05 -4.43 4.61
N LEU A 29 0.24 -4.79 4.65
CA LEU A 29 1.06 -4.89 3.42
C LEU A 29 0.50 -5.96 2.46
N ASP A 30 -0.06 -7.05 2.98
CA ASP A 30 -0.65 -8.11 2.17
C ASP A 30 -1.93 -7.64 1.45
N GLU A 31 -2.78 -6.86 2.12
CA GLU A 31 -3.94 -6.23 1.48
C GLU A 31 -3.53 -5.23 0.39
N LEU A 32 -2.48 -4.45 0.62
CA LEU A 32 -1.91 -3.58 -0.43
C LEU A 32 -1.39 -4.39 -1.61
N ALA A 33 -0.70 -5.50 -1.36
CA ALA A 33 -0.25 -6.42 -2.40
C ALA A 33 -1.43 -6.98 -3.21
N ALA A 34 -2.50 -7.39 -2.53
CA ALA A 34 -3.72 -7.85 -3.15
C ALA A 34 -4.39 -6.74 -3.97
N MET A 35 -4.36 -5.48 -3.53
CA MET A 35 -4.86 -4.35 -4.29
C MET A 35 -4.10 -4.16 -5.61
N VAL A 36 -2.76 -4.21 -5.59
CA VAL A 36 -1.95 -4.16 -6.82
C VAL A 36 -2.29 -5.32 -7.76
N LYS A 37 -2.35 -6.55 -7.24
CA LYS A 37 -2.70 -7.75 -8.01
C LYS A 37 -4.08 -7.65 -8.67
N ARG A 38 -5.02 -6.95 -8.03
CA ARG A 38 -6.37 -6.68 -8.54
C ARG A 38 -6.43 -5.50 -9.52
N GLY A 39 -5.31 -4.86 -9.83
CA GLY A 39 -5.22 -3.71 -10.73
C GLY A 39 -5.69 -2.40 -10.09
N LYS A 40 -5.79 -2.32 -8.76
CA LYS A 40 -6.13 -1.07 -8.06
C LYS A 40 -4.87 -0.24 -7.83
N THR A 41 -4.98 1.06 -8.06
CA THR A 41 -3.89 2.01 -7.77
C THR A 41 -3.99 2.59 -6.36
N PHE A 42 -2.85 2.79 -5.72
CA PHE A 42 -2.75 3.48 -4.44
C PHE A 42 -1.48 4.33 -4.38
N LEU A 43 -1.49 5.32 -3.49
CA LEU A 43 -0.37 6.19 -3.15
C LEU A 43 -0.08 6.03 -1.66
N VAL A 44 1.20 5.97 -1.30
CA VAL A 44 1.61 5.86 0.09
C VAL A 44 2.45 7.07 0.48
N TYR A 45 1.99 7.80 1.49
CA TYR A 45 2.69 8.92 2.08
C TYR A 45 3.17 8.59 3.48
N ASP A 46 4.33 9.07 3.85
CA ASP A 46 4.81 9.00 5.22
C ASP A 46 4.04 10.02 6.08
N ALA A 47 3.31 9.55 7.09
CA ALA A 47 2.46 10.40 7.93
C ALA A 47 3.25 11.42 8.78
N LYS A 48 4.55 11.20 8.97
CA LYS A 48 5.42 12.08 9.78
C LYS A 48 6.03 13.19 8.93
N THR A 49 6.39 12.91 7.69
CA THR A 49 7.16 13.80 6.81
C THR A 49 6.37 14.27 5.58
N GLY A 50 5.26 13.61 5.25
CA GLY A 50 4.49 13.85 4.03
C GLY A 50 5.19 13.36 2.75
N ALA A 51 6.32 12.65 2.87
CA ALA A 51 7.07 12.18 1.71
C ALA A 51 6.31 11.08 0.95
N ASP A 52 6.32 11.14 -0.38
CA ASP A 52 5.87 10.02 -1.20
C ASP A 52 6.86 8.86 -1.05
N ILE A 53 6.35 7.75 -0.53
CA ILE A 53 7.10 6.50 -0.36
C ILE A 53 6.42 5.36 -1.12
N THR A 54 5.59 5.69 -2.10
CA THR A 54 4.78 4.73 -2.86
C THR A 54 5.69 3.67 -3.51
N GLN A 55 6.76 4.09 -4.19
CA GLN A 55 7.72 3.17 -4.81
C GLN A 55 8.42 2.28 -3.78
N SER A 56 8.86 2.84 -2.66
CA SER A 56 9.54 2.10 -1.60
C SER A 56 8.65 1.02 -1.00
N VAL A 57 7.36 1.32 -0.81
CA VAL A 57 6.38 0.35 -0.29
C VAL A 57 6.05 -0.71 -1.32
N LEU A 58 5.90 -0.37 -2.60
CA LEU A 58 5.71 -1.35 -3.67
C LEU A 58 6.90 -2.32 -3.78
N ALA A 59 8.14 -1.81 -3.73
CA ALA A 59 9.33 -2.65 -3.74
C ALA A 59 9.37 -3.59 -2.52
N HIS A 60 9.02 -3.08 -1.34
CA HIS A 60 8.94 -3.88 -0.13
C HIS A 60 7.87 -4.99 -0.22
N ILE A 61 6.70 -4.68 -0.79
CA ILE A 61 5.64 -5.66 -1.06
C ILE A 61 6.17 -6.78 -1.97
N ILE A 62 6.85 -6.43 -3.07
CA ILE A 62 7.40 -7.42 -4.01
C ILE A 62 8.41 -8.33 -3.29
N PHE A 63 9.31 -7.74 -2.51
CA PHE A 63 10.31 -8.49 -1.75
C PHE A 63 9.69 -9.44 -0.70
N GLU A 64 8.71 -8.97 0.07
CA GLU A 64 8.00 -9.79 1.07
C GLU A 64 7.21 -10.94 0.42
N GLN A 65 6.64 -10.71 -0.77
CA GLN A 65 5.92 -11.74 -1.52
C GLN A 65 6.86 -12.84 -2.03
N GLU A 66 8.05 -12.49 -2.53
CA GLU A 66 9.08 -13.46 -2.93
C GLU A 66 9.54 -14.30 -1.75
N ASN A 67 9.81 -13.66 -0.61
CA ASN A 67 10.26 -14.35 0.60
C ASN A 67 9.18 -15.25 1.21
N SER A 68 7.90 -14.85 1.17
CA SER A 68 6.79 -15.66 1.68
C SER A 68 6.43 -16.85 0.77
N HIS A 69 6.67 -16.75 -0.54
CA HIS A 69 6.43 -17.86 -1.49
C HIS A 69 7.59 -18.87 -1.54
N GLY A 70 8.76 -18.56 -0.99
CA GLY A 70 9.92 -19.45 -0.92
C GLY A 70 9.86 -20.54 0.16
N ALA A 71 8.78 -20.61 0.95
CA ALA A 71 8.60 -21.58 2.04
C ALA A 71 7.58 -22.70 1.70
N ARG A 72 7.41 -23.03 0.41
CA ARG A 72 6.61 -24.17 -0.04
C ARG A 72 7.46 -25.21 -0.76
#